data_AF-A0A937S145-F1
#
_entry.id   AF-A0A937S145-F1
#
_cell.length_a   1.000
_cell.length_b   1.000
_cell.length_c   1.000
_cell.angle_alpha   90.00
_cell.angle_beta   90.00
_cell.angle_gamma   90.00
#
_symmetry.space_group_name_H-M   'P 1'
#
loop_
_entity.id
_entity.type
_entity.pdbx_description
1 polymer ?
#
loop_
_entity_poly.entity_id
_entity_poly.type
_entity_poly.pdbx_seq_one_letter_code
_entity_poly.pdbx_strand_id
1 'polypeptide(L)'
;MGAITVSKVLAVMTIDQSMDAVVFEVYVSKCLVPQLWKGAVVVMDNLPAHKVKAIAPLIEAVGAKVLYLSPYSPEFNPIEHWWSQLKAFLRQFSPTTSKRVDTLIATAMDLIDPQHLHNWFAHCCYCPS
;
A
#
# COMPACT_ATOMS: atom_id res chain seq x y z
N MET A 1 -3.17 -1.06 6.45
CA MET A 1 -3.16 -0.37 5.13
C MET A 1 -1.72 -0.14 4.73
N GLY A 2 -1.43 -0.05 3.43
CA GLY A 2 -0.08 0.16 2.94
C GLY A 2 -0.03 0.65 1.50
N ALA A 3 1.12 1.17 1.09
CA ALA A 3 1.42 1.61 -0.26
C ALA A 3 2.86 1.22 -0.60
N ILE A 4 3.07 0.77 -1.83
CA ILE A 4 4.39 0.43 -2.35
C ILE A 4 4.67 1.20 -3.64
N THR A 5 5.95 1.36 -3.95
CA THR A 5 6.47 1.85 -5.22
C THR A 5 7.33 0.75 -5.85
N VAL A 6 7.82 1.00 -7.07
CA VAL A 6 8.76 0.11 -7.76
C VAL A 6 10.05 -0.17 -6.98
N SER A 7 10.42 0.68 -6.01
CA SER A 7 11.70 0.60 -5.30
C SER A 7 11.62 0.51 -3.78
N LYS A 8 10.48 0.87 -3.16
CA LYS A 8 10.30 0.79 -1.71
C LYS A 8 8.85 0.62 -1.27
N VAL A 9 8.65 0.13 -0.04
CA VAL A 9 7.42 0.31 0.72
C VAL A 9 7.33 1.78 1.14
N LEU A 10 6.27 2.48 0.71
CA LEU A 10 6.16 3.92 0.85
C LEU A 10 5.51 4.34 2.18
N ALA A 11 4.46 3.61 2.59
CA ALA A 11 3.74 3.86 3.82
C ALA A 11 3.07 2.57 4.31
N VAL A 12 2.99 2.40 5.63
CA VAL A 12 2.26 1.30 6.28
C VAL A 12 1.59 1.85 7.54
N MET A 13 0.36 1.43 7.79
CA MET A 13 -0.38 1.73 9.01
C MET A 13 -1.10 0.48 9.49
N THR A 14 -0.85 0.09 10.74
CA THR A 14 -1.58 -0.95 11.46
C THR A 14 -2.76 -0.32 12.22
N ILE A 15 -3.85 -1.08 12.35
CA ILE A 15 -5.07 -0.68 13.06
C ILE A 15 -5.57 -1.87 13.87
N ASP A 16 -6.07 -1.62 15.07
CA ASP A 16 -6.67 -2.65 15.94
C ASP A 16 -8.15 -2.93 15.61
N GLN A 17 -8.71 -2.18 14.66
CA GLN A 17 -10.12 -2.24 14.25
C GLN A 17 -10.23 -2.54 12.76
N SER A 18 -11.45 -2.81 12.31
CA SER A 18 -11.75 -2.92 10.87
C SER A 18 -11.48 -1.60 10.16
N MET A 19 -11.01 -1.67 8.91
CA MET A 19 -10.88 -0.48 8.07
C MET A 19 -12.26 0.01 7.62
N ASP A 20 -12.48 1.32 7.74
CA ASP A 20 -13.61 2.02 7.15
C ASP A 20 -13.13 3.26 6.36
N ALA A 21 -14.07 4.01 5.80
CA ALA A 21 -13.82 5.25 5.06
C ALA A 21 -13.02 6.28 5.86
N VAL A 22 -13.30 6.44 7.15
CA VAL A 22 -12.67 7.46 8.01
C VAL A 22 -11.23 7.07 8.31
N VAL A 23 -11.01 5.80 8.66
CA VAL A 23 -9.68 5.25 8.92
C VAL A 23 -8.83 5.30 7.65
N PHE A 24 -9.41 5.04 6.48
CA PHE A 24 -8.72 5.18 5.20
C PHE A 24 -8.33 6.62 4.88
N GLU A 25 -9.20 7.60 5.15
CA GLU A 25 -8.89 9.02 5.00
C GLU A 25 -7.74 9.47 5.92
N VAL A 26 -7.70 8.96 7.15
CA VAL A 26 -6.58 9.19 8.08
C VAL A 26 -5.28 8.62 7.50
N TYR A 27 -5.31 7.39 7.00
CA TYR A 27 -4.15 6.79 6.35
C TYR A 27 -3.67 7.62 5.16
N VAL A 28 -4.58 8.06 4.29
CA VAL A 28 -4.23 8.87 3.12
C VAL A 28 -3.62 10.20 3.55
N SER A 29 -4.28 10.94 4.44
CA SER A 29 -3.83 12.28 4.84
C SER A 29 -2.57 12.28 5.71
N LYS A 30 -2.40 11.31 6.61
CA LYS A 30 -1.32 11.29 7.61
C LYS A 30 -0.13 10.41 7.21
N CYS A 31 -0.34 9.37 6.42
CA CYS A 31 0.71 8.41 6.09
C CYS A 31 1.11 8.50 4.61
N LEU A 32 0.14 8.53 3.69
CA LEU A 32 0.44 8.46 2.26
C LEU A 32 0.82 9.82 1.66
N VAL A 33 -0.03 10.83 1.80
CA VAL A 33 0.16 12.17 1.18
C VAL A 33 1.52 12.79 1.51
N PRO A 34 2.04 12.72 2.75
CA PRO A 34 3.38 13.24 3.06
C PRO A 34 4.54 12.59 2.30
N GLN A 35 4.31 11.41 1.70
CA GLN A 35 5.30 10.63 0.97
C GLN A 35 5.17 10.78 -0.57
N LEU A 36 4.12 11.45 -1.04
CA LEU A 36 3.85 11.63 -2.46
C LEU A 36 4.64 12.82 -3.05
N TRP A 37 4.81 12.78 -4.37
CA TRP A 37 5.46 13.83 -5.14
C TRP A 37 4.60 14.24 -6.35
N LYS A 38 4.87 15.43 -6.89
CA LYS A 38 4.22 15.92 -8.10
C LYS A 38 4.47 14.95 -9.25
N GLY A 39 3.40 14.51 -9.92
CA GLY A 39 3.44 13.54 -11.01
C GLY A 39 3.35 12.07 -10.58
N ALA A 40 3.34 11.77 -9.27
CA ALA A 40 3.05 10.41 -8.80
C ALA A 40 1.63 9.97 -9.23
N VAL A 41 1.45 8.68 -9.46
CA VAL A 41 0.13 8.08 -9.73
C VAL A 41 -0.16 7.08 -8.63
N VAL A 42 -1.17 7.38 -7.81
CA VAL A 42 -1.67 6.48 -6.78
C VAL A 42 -2.69 5.56 -7.42
N VAL A 43 -2.30 4.30 -7.58
CA VAL A 43 -3.20 3.23 -8.03
C VAL A 43 -3.88 2.62 -6.83
N MET A 44 -5.21 2.57 -6.84
CA MET A 44 -6.03 1.94 -5.80
C MET A 44 -6.95 0.89 -6.40
N ASP A 45 -7.28 -0.15 -5.63
CA ASP A 45 -8.35 -1.06 -6.01
C ASP A 45 -9.72 -0.34 -6.01
N ASN A 46 -10.75 -1.05 -6.45
CA ASN A 46 -12.09 -0.48 -6.64
C ASN A 46 -12.98 -0.47 -5.39
N LEU A 47 -12.43 -0.64 -4.18
CA LEU A 47 -13.21 -0.69 -2.94
C LEU A 47 -13.98 0.62 -2.69
N PRO A 48 -15.24 0.57 -2.20
CA PRO A 48 -16.02 1.77 -1.89
C PRO A 48 -15.33 2.73 -0.91
N ALA A 49 -14.56 2.19 0.04
CA ALA A 49 -13.78 2.97 1.01
C ALA A 49 -12.71 3.86 0.34
N HIS A 50 -12.21 3.49 -0.84
CA HIS A 50 -11.23 4.28 -1.58
C HIS A 50 -11.85 5.45 -2.34
N LYS A 51 -13.17 5.44 -2.56
CA LYS A 51 -13.90 6.43 -3.37
C LYS A 51 -14.60 7.50 -2.53
N VAL A 52 -14.22 7.63 -1.27
CA VAL A 52 -14.73 8.69 -0.41
C VAL A 52 -14.33 10.04 -1.00
N LYS A 53 -15.27 10.99 -1.02
CA LYS A 53 -15.13 12.27 -1.73
C LYS A 53 -13.84 13.05 -1.37
N ALA A 54 -13.32 12.86 -0.17
CA ALA A 54 -12.11 13.54 0.31
C ALA A 54 -10.80 12.97 -0.26
N ILE A 55 -10.75 11.69 -0.68
CA ILE A 55 -9.49 10.99 -0.98
C ILE A 55 -8.78 11.57 -2.20
N ALA A 56 -9.47 11.70 -3.34
CA ALA A 56 -8.85 12.19 -4.56
C ALA A 56 -8.35 13.64 -4.42
N PRO A 57 -9.13 14.60 -3.87
CA PRO A 57 -8.64 15.96 -3.61
C PRO A 57 -7.38 16.02 -2.73
N LEU A 58 -7.28 15.18 -1.69
CA LEU A 58 -6.09 15.13 -0.82
C LEU A 58 -4.83 14.71 -1.58
N ILE A 59 -4.95 13.73 -2.46
CA ILE A 59 -3.84 13.23 -3.30
C ILE A 59 -3.49 14.24 -4.40
N GLU A 60 -4.49 14.82 -5.04
CA GLU A 60 -4.29 15.77 -6.14
C GLU A 60 -3.72 17.10 -5.68
N ALA A 61 -3.96 17.50 -4.43
CA ALA A 61 -3.41 18.72 -3.83
C ALA A 61 -1.87 18.77 -3.81
N VAL A 62 -1.20 17.61 -3.80
CA VAL A 62 0.27 17.52 -3.91
C VAL A 62 0.77 17.32 -5.35
N GLY A 63 -0.12 17.45 -6.33
CA GLY A 63 0.17 17.29 -7.76
C GLY A 63 0.31 15.82 -8.21
N ALA A 64 -0.13 14.86 -7.39
CA ALA A 64 -0.26 13.46 -7.78
C ALA A 64 -1.61 13.23 -8.50
N LYS A 65 -1.80 12.03 -9.06
CA LYS A 65 -3.03 11.60 -9.72
C LYS A 65 -3.57 10.35 -9.06
N VAL A 66 -4.88 10.15 -9.13
CA VAL A 66 -5.53 8.91 -8.68
C VAL A 66 -5.95 8.08 -9.88
N LEU A 67 -5.70 6.77 -9.81
CA LEU A 67 -6.19 5.78 -10.76
C LEU A 67 -6.84 4.63 -10.00
N TYR A 68 -8.05 4.25 -10.39
CA TYR A 68 -8.74 3.09 -9.82
C TYR A 68 -8.66 1.92 -10.79
N LEU A 69 -8.31 0.74 -10.28
CA LEU A 69 -8.39 -0.50 -11.04
C LEU A 69 -9.84 -0.87 -11.34
N SER A 70 -10.06 -1.64 -12.40
CA SER A 70 -11.34 -2.28 -12.66
C SER A 70 -11.73 -3.21 -11.50
N PRO A 71 -13.05 -3.36 -11.22
CA PRO A 71 -13.49 -4.33 -10.22
C PRO A 71 -12.97 -5.73 -10.55
N TYR A 72 -12.56 -6.46 -9.52
CA TYR A 72 -12.04 -7.84 -9.62
C TYR A 72 -10.78 -8.00 -10.49
N SER A 73 -9.93 -6.97 -10.54
CA SER A 73 -8.63 -7.04 -11.25
C SER A 73 -7.41 -7.01 -10.33
N PRO A 74 -7.27 -7.97 -9.38
CA PRO A 74 -6.12 -8.02 -8.48
C PRO A 74 -4.79 -8.32 -9.19
N GLU A 75 -4.82 -8.89 -10.40
CA GLU A 75 -3.64 -9.17 -11.23
C GLU A 75 -2.91 -7.89 -11.65
N PHE A 76 -3.58 -6.75 -11.64
CA PHE A 76 -2.99 -5.44 -11.90
C PHE A 76 -2.61 -4.69 -10.62
N ASN A 77 -2.61 -5.35 -9.45
CA ASN A 77 -2.30 -4.70 -8.17
C ASN A 77 -1.00 -5.26 -7.55
N PRO A 78 0.16 -4.62 -7.76
CA PRO A 78 1.46 -5.13 -7.29
C PRO A 78 1.52 -5.32 -5.77
N ILE A 79 0.74 -4.56 -5.00
CA ILE A 79 0.77 -4.64 -3.54
C ILE A 79 0.27 -5.99 -3.00
N GLU A 80 -0.51 -6.74 -3.78
CA GLU A 80 -0.97 -8.08 -3.41
C GLU A 80 0.20 -9.05 -3.24
N HIS A 81 1.26 -8.92 -4.05
CA HIS A 81 2.47 -9.71 -3.91
C HIS A 81 3.22 -9.39 -2.60
N TRP A 82 3.33 -8.10 -2.27
CA TRP A 82 3.93 -7.67 -1.01
C TRP A 82 3.13 -8.18 0.20
N TRP A 83 1.79 -8.07 0.18
CA TRP A 83 0.95 -8.62 1.23
C TRP A 83 1.09 -10.13 1.37
N SER A 84 1.17 -10.87 0.26
CA SER A 84 1.40 -12.30 0.27
C SER A 84 2.73 -12.66 0.97
N GLN A 85 3.82 -11.98 0.59
CA GLN A 85 5.14 -12.17 1.19
C GLN A 85 5.16 -11.80 2.67
N LEU A 86 4.59 -10.64 3.05
CA LEU A 86 4.52 -10.20 4.43
C LEU A 86 3.75 -11.19 5.30
N LYS A 87 2.60 -11.68 4.84
CA LYS A 87 1.81 -12.70 5.55
C LYS A 87 2.61 -14.00 5.72
N ALA A 88 3.34 -14.44 4.69
CA ALA A 88 4.19 -15.61 4.77
C ALA A 88 5.31 -15.43 5.81
N PHE A 89 5.96 -14.27 5.82
CA PHE A 89 6.98 -13.91 6.81
C PHE A 89 6.40 -13.93 8.24
N LEU A 90 5.29 -13.24 8.49
CA LEU A 90 4.64 -13.19 9.81
C LEU A 90 4.28 -14.60 10.33
N ARG A 91 3.79 -15.49 9.45
CA ARG A 91 3.42 -16.86 9.80
C ARG A 91 4.61 -17.69 10.30
N GLN A 92 5.84 -17.41 9.86
CA GLN A 92 7.02 -18.12 10.33
C GLN A 92 7.30 -17.89 11.82
N PHE A 93 6.87 -16.75 12.37
CA PHE A 93 7.11 -16.37 13.75
C PHE A 93 5.91 -16.59 14.69
N SER A 94 4.74 -16.91 14.14
CA SER A 94 3.48 -17.12 14.88
C SER A 94 3.26 -16.09 16.00
N PRO A 95 3.26 -14.79 15.70
CA PRO A 95 3.15 -13.75 16.72
C PRO A 95 1.80 -13.81 17.44
N THR A 96 1.81 -13.66 18.76
CA THR A 96 0.61 -13.71 19.61
C THR A 96 0.19 -12.35 20.17
N THR A 97 0.90 -11.27 19.83
CA THR A 97 0.61 -9.91 20.29
C THR A 97 0.75 -8.89 19.16
N SER A 98 -0.07 -7.83 19.18
CA SER A 98 0.00 -6.74 18.19
C SER A 98 1.39 -6.11 18.14
N LYS A 99 2.02 -5.86 19.30
CA LYS A 99 3.39 -5.33 19.37
C LYS A 99 4.42 -6.19 18.62
N ARG A 100 4.28 -7.52 18.69
CA ARG A 100 5.16 -8.43 17.95
C ARG A 100 4.87 -8.40 16.46
N VAL A 101 3.60 -8.29 16.07
CA VAL A 101 3.21 -8.07 14.66
C VAL A 101 3.82 -6.76 14.15
N ASP A 102 3.69 -5.65 14.87
CA ASP A 102 4.25 -4.34 14.47
C ASP A 102 5.77 -4.41 14.30
N THR A 103 6.46 -5.08 15.25
CA THR A 103 7.92 -5.26 15.18
C THR A 103 8.32 -6.06 13.93
N LEU A 104 7.60 -7.15 13.64
CA LEU A 104 7.88 -7.98 12.47
C LEU A 104 7.54 -7.26 11.16
N ILE A 105 6.49 -6.43 11.12
CA ILE A 105 6.18 -5.60 9.95
C ILE A 105 7.33 -4.61 9.69
N ALA A 106 7.82 -3.93 10.72
CA ALA A 106 8.97 -3.03 10.60
C ALA A 106 10.21 -3.78 10.08
N THR A 107 10.52 -4.95 10.64
CA THR A 107 11.61 -5.78 10.15
C THR A 107 11.42 -6.21 8.69
N ALA A 108 10.21 -6.60 8.29
CA ALA A 108 9.92 -6.99 6.91
C ALA A 108 10.08 -5.82 5.93
N MET A 109 9.80 -4.59 6.37
CA MET A 109 10.05 -3.38 5.57
C MET A 109 11.55 -3.13 5.40
N ASP A 110 12.36 -3.34 6.44
CA ASP A 110 13.82 -3.18 6.37
C ASP A 110 14.51 -4.25 5.51
N LEU A 111 13.89 -5.43 5.39
CA LEU A 111 14.39 -6.57 4.61
C LEU A 111 13.88 -6.58 3.16
N ILE A 112 13.09 -5.60 2.73
CA ILE A 112 12.53 -5.59 1.37
C ILE A 112 13.65 -5.47 0.34
N ASP A 113 13.64 -6.37 -0.64
CA ASP A 113 14.53 -6.28 -1.80
C ASP A 113 13.85 -5.41 -2.88
N PRO A 114 14.44 -4.26 -3.27
CA PRO A 114 13.91 -3.43 -4.35
C PRO A 114 13.72 -4.19 -5.66
N GLN A 115 14.51 -5.23 -5.94
CA GLN A 115 14.35 -6.04 -7.14
C GLN A 115 13.04 -6.85 -7.11
N HIS A 116 12.58 -7.30 -5.94
CA HIS A 116 11.28 -7.95 -5.82
C HIS A 116 10.14 -6.97 -6.16
N LEU A 117 10.20 -5.75 -5.64
CA LEU A 117 9.21 -4.70 -5.95
C LEU A 117 9.18 -4.43 -7.46
N HIS A 118 10.34 -4.23 -8.07
CA HIS A 118 10.46 -4.05 -9.51
C HIS A 118 9.82 -5.21 -10.29
N ASN A 119 10.14 -6.45 -9.93
CA ASN A 119 9.60 -7.64 -10.59
C ASN A 119 8.08 -7.78 -10.43
N TRP A 120 7.51 -7.42 -9.26
CA TRP A 120 6.07 -7.44 -9.07
C TRP A 120 5.35 -6.38 -9.91
N PHE A 121 5.90 -5.18 -10.02
CA PHE A 121 5.36 -4.16 -10.92
C PHE A 121 5.40 -4.62 -12.38
N ALA A 122 6.52 -5.19 -12.85
CA ALA A 122 6.61 -5.76 -14.19
C ALA A 122 5.58 -6.89 -14.42
N HIS A 123 5.41 -7.78 -13.45
CA HIS A 123 4.44 -8.88 -13.50
C HIS A 123 3.00 -8.39 -13.64
N CYS A 124 2.65 -7.28 -12.99
CA CYS A 124 1.34 -6.64 -13.06
C CYS A 124 1.17 -5.69 -14.27
N CYS A 125 1.98 -5.86 -15.32
CA CYS A 125 1.92 -5.09 -16.57
C CYS A 125 2.29 -3.60 -16.46
N TYR A 126 2.99 -3.19 -15.40
CA TYR A 126 3.62 -1.87 -15.35
C TYR A 126 4.95 -1.91 -16.10
N CYS A 127 5.39 -0.76 -16.63
CA CYS A 127 6.73 -0.60 -17.18
C CYS A 127 7.63 0.03 -16.10
N PRO A 128 8.35 -0.78 -15.30
CA PRO A 128 9.32 -0.25 -14.35
C PRO A 128 10.61 0.08 -15.11
N SER A 129 10.74 1.33 -15.57
CA SER A 129 12.00 1.87 -16.11
C SER A 129 12.87 2.48 -15.03
#